data_AF-A0A150TSL1-F1
#
_entry.id   AF-A0A150TSL1-F1
#
_cell.length_a   1.000
_cell.length_b   1.000
_cell.length_c   1.000
_cell.angle_alpha   90.00
_cell.angle_beta   90.00
_cell.angle_gamma   90.00
#
_symmetry.space_group_name_H-M   'P 1'
#
loop_
_entity.id
_entity.type
_entity.pdbx_description
1 polymer ?
#
loop_
_entity_poly.entity_id
_entity_poly.type
_entity_poly.pdbx_seq_one_letter_code
_entity_poly.pdbx_strand_id
1 'polypeptide(L)'
;MIDLYYWPTPNGWKISIMLEETGLPYKLIPVNIGRGDQFKPEFLAISPNNRMPAIVDHDPPGGGAPISVFESGAILLYLAEKTGQLIPSDVRGRYEATQWLMWQMGGLGPMTGQAGHFSQYAPEKIPYAIERYTNEVRRLYGVMDKRLADRPYLAGEYSIADVASFPWTMLYERFGVSADELPNFKRWIDAVRARPAVARGLAAGSELRNPSQSLDDEAKRWLFAKKPQA
;
A
#
# COMPACT_ATOMS: atom_id res chain seq x y z
N MET A 1 -8.80 7.45 -18.80
CA MET A 1 -8.83 8.14 -17.48
C MET A 1 -9.07 7.08 -16.41
N ILE A 2 -8.36 7.15 -15.28
CA ILE A 2 -8.50 6.16 -14.19
C ILE A 2 -9.44 6.70 -13.11
N ASP A 3 -10.48 5.96 -12.76
CA ASP A 3 -11.22 6.20 -11.50
C ASP A 3 -10.54 5.41 -10.38
N LEU A 4 -10.08 6.08 -9.34
CA LEU A 4 -9.41 5.49 -8.18
C LEU A 4 -10.33 5.52 -6.95
N TYR A 5 -10.84 4.36 -6.56
CA TYR A 5 -11.62 4.18 -5.34
C TYR A 5 -10.68 4.09 -4.13
N TYR A 6 -10.72 5.12 -3.27
CA TYR A 6 -9.59 5.51 -2.44
C TYR A 6 -9.95 5.84 -0.98
N TRP A 7 -9.00 5.60 -0.09
CA TRP A 7 -8.93 6.15 1.26
C TRP A 7 -7.45 6.33 1.65
N PRO A 8 -7.07 7.40 2.39
CA PRO A 8 -5.66 7.73 2.68
C PRO A 8 -5.02 6.78 3.69
N THR A 9 -4.69 5.58 3.20
CA THR A 9 -4.07 4.47 3.91
C THR A 9 -2.82 4.01 3.15
N PRO A 10 -1.92 3.21 3.77
CA PRO A 10 -0.77 2.66 3.07
C PRO A 10 -1.10 1.96 1.74
N ASN A 11 -2.18 1.18 1.66
CA ASN A 11 -2.57 0.51 0.41
C ASN A 11 -3.12 1.49 -0.63
N GLY A 12 -3.88 2.50 -0.21
CA GLY A 12 -4.33 3.58 -1.10
C GLY A 12 -3.16 4.38 -1.67
N TRP A 13 -2.21 4.76 -0.81
CA TRP A 13 -1.03 5.53 -1.20
C TRP A 13 -0.18 4.85 -2.26
N LYS A 14 -0.09 3.52 -2.28
CA LYS A 14 0.60 2.80 -3.38
C LYS A 14 0.09 3.26 -4.75
N ILE A 15 -1.23 3.41 -4.89
CA ILE A 15 -1.86 3.65 -6.18
C ILE A 15 -1.84 5.13 -6.54
N SER A 16 -2.06 6.03 -5.57
CA SER A 16 -1.89 7.46 -5.84
C SER A 16 -0.43 7.79 -6.19
N ILE A 17 0.56 7.19 -5.49
CA ILE A 17 1.97 7.34 -5.85
C ILE A 17 2.23 6.81 -7.28
N MET A 18 1.73 5.63 -7.63
CA MET A 18 1.87 5.07 -8.98
C MET A 18 1.32 6.00 -10.07
N LEU A 19 0.13 6.55 -9.86
CA LEU A 19 -0.51 7.47 -10.82
C LEU A 19 0.26 8.79 -10.94
N GLU A 20 0.79 9.31 -9.84
CA GLU A 20 1.63 10.52 -9.83
C GLU A 20 3.02 10.31 -10.46
N GLU A 21 3.59 9.12 -10.35
CA GLU A 21 4.87 8.76 -10.99
C GLU A 21 4.72 8.62 -12.49
N THR A 22 3.63 8.00 -12.95
CA THR A 22 3.38 7.73 -14.37
C THR A 22 2.72 8.89 -15.12
N GLY A 23 2.17 9.87 -14.38
CA GLY A 23 1.45 11.00 -14.95
C GLY A 23 0.08 10.62 -15.52
N LEU A 24 -0.45 9.43 -15.20
CA LEU A 24 -1.77 9.02 -15.67
C LEU A 24 -2.86 9.90 -15.04
N PRO A 25 -3.78 10.49 -15.85
CA PRO A 25 -4.88 11.27 -15.31
C PRO A 25 -5.85 10.37 -14.56
N TYR A 26 -6.16 10.76 -13.33
CA TYR A 26 -7.08 10.02 -12.46
C TYR A 26 -8.07 10.92 -11.74
N LYS A 27 -9.22 10.33 -11.44
CA LYS A 27 -10.24 10.89 -10.56
C LYS A 27 -10.24 10.10 -9.25
N LEU A 28 -10.07 10.79 -8.13
CA LEU A 28 -10.15 10.18 -6.81
C LEU A 28 -11.62 10.09 -6.38
N ILE A 29 -12.07 8.87 -6.03
CA ILE A 29 -13.42 8.58 -5.54
C ILE A 29 -13.29 8.07 -4.10
N PRO A 30 -13.66 8.85 -3.08
CA PRO A 30 -13.54 8.43 -1.68
C PRO A 30 -14.40 7.20 -1.37
N VAL A 31 -13.81 6.23 -0.66
CA VAL A 31 -14.49 5.09 -0.02
C VAL A 31 -14.18 5.16 1.47
N ASN A 32 -15.09 5.75 2.26
CA ASN A 32 -14.87 5.92 3.70
C ASN A 32 -15.03 4.58 4.44
N ILE A 33 -13.89 3.91 4.65
CA ILE A 33 -13.83 2.60 5.31
C ILE A 33 -14.26 2.64 6.78
N GLY A 34 -14.21 3.81 7.43
CA GLY A 34 -14.70 4.04 8.79
C GLY A 34 -16.22 4.25 8.85
N ARG A 35 -16.91 4.27 7.71
CA ARG A 35 -18.38 4.42 7.60
C ARG A 35 -19.03 3.29 6.82
N GLY A 36 -18.27 2.28 6.42
CA GLY A 36 -18.80 1.10 5.75
C GLY A 36 -19.06 1.27 4.25
N ASP A 37 -18.52 2.31 3.61
CA ASP A 37 -18.69 2.53 2.16
C ASP A 37 -18.22 1.34 1.31
N GLN A 38 -17.23 0.59 1.81
CA GLN A 38 -16.69 -0.62 1.18
C GLN A 38 -17.68 -1.80 1.12
N PHE A 39 -18.83 -1.70 1.78
CA PHE A 39 -19.91 -2.69 1.75
C PHE A 39 -21.08 -2.28 0.85
N LYS A 40 -21.04 -1.09 0.25
CA LYS A 40 -22.12 -0.63 -0.63
C LYS A 40 -22.14 -1.46 -1.93
N PRO A 41 -23.31 -1.85 -2.46
CA PRO A 41 -23.43 -2.69 -3.66
C PRO A 41 -22.62 -2.16 -4.86
N GLU A 42 -22.61 -0.85 -5.08
CA GLU A 42 -21.87 -0.21 -6.17
C GLU A 42 -20.35 -0.38 -6.07
N PHE A 43 -19.80 -0.43 -4.85
CA PHE A 43 -18.38 -0.69 -4.66
C PHE A 43 -18.07 -2.19 -4.74
N LEU A 44 -18.95 -3.05 -4.21
CA LEU A 44 -18.80 -4.50 -4.28
C LEU A 44 -18.83 -5.04 -5.71
N ALA A 45 -19.54 -4.36 -6.62
CA ALA A 45 -19.51 -4.67 -8.06
C ALA A 45 -18.11 -4.46 -8.68
N ILE A 46 -17.25 -3.65 -8.06
CA ILE A 46 -15.89 -3.34 -8.53
C ILE A 46 -14.86 -4.17 -7.76
N SER A 47 -15.00 -4.25 -6.43
CA SER A 47 -14.12 -4.99 -5.53
C SER A 47 -14.94 -5.87 -4.59
N PRO A 48 -15.22 -7.14 -4.97
CA PRO A 48 -16.04 -8.04 -4.17
C PRO A 48 -15.40 -8.39 -2.82
N ASN A 49 -14.08 -8.20 -2.68
CA ASN A 49 -13.36 -8.39 -1.43
C ASN A 49 -13.62 -7.28 -0.39
N ASN A 50 -14.52 -6.31 -0.64
CA ASN A 50 -14.85 -5.21 0.27
C ASN A 50 -13.63 -4.41 0.77
N ARG A 51 -12.53 -4.38 0.01
CA ARG A 51 -11.31 -3.64 0.34
C ARG A 51 -10.96 -2.64 -0.75
N MET A 52 -10.57 -1.44 -0.32
CA MET A 52 -9.87 -0.49 -1.17
C MET A 52 -8.35 -0.76 -1.11
N PRO A 53 -7.56 -0.31 -2.10
CA PRO A 53 -7.95 0.40 -3.32
C PRO A 53 -8.59 -0.51 -4.38
N ALA A 54 -9.39 0.11 -5.25
CA ALA A 54 -9.84 -0.45 -6.53
C ALA A 54 -9.74 0.63 -7.61
N ILE A 55 -9.61 0.24 -8.87
CA ILE A 55 -9.67 1.16 -10.00
C ILE A 55 -10.70 0.72 -11.04
N VAL A 56 -11.17 1.69 -11.83
CA VAL A 56 -11.81 1.43 -13.13
C VAL A 56 -11.03 2.21 -14.18
N ASP A 57 -10.53 1.50 -15.19
CA ASP A 57 -9.89 2.09 -16.35
C ASP A 57 -10.89 2.20 -17.50
N HIS A 58 -11.22 3.43 -17.87
CA HIS A 58 -12.16 3.72 -18.96
C HIS A 58 -11.53 3.68 -20.35
N ASP A 59 -10.22 3.46 -20.44
CA ASP A 59 -9.46 3.41 -21.71
C ASP A 59 -8.41 2.29 -21.66
N PRO A 60 -8.81 1.02 -21.48
CA PRO A 60 -7.87 -0.07 -21.27
C PRO A 60 -6.98 -0.30 -22.51
N PRO A 61 -5.74 -0.79 -22.34
CA PRO A 61 -4.91 -1.23 -23.45
C PRO A 61 -5.65 -2.24 -24.33
N GLY A 62 -5.64 -2.03 -25.64
CA GLY A 62 -6.41 -2.84 -26.61
C GLY A 62 -7.85 -2.37 -26.86
N GLY A 63 -8.31 -1.34 -26.15
CA GLY A 63 -9.66 -0.78 -26.29
C GLY A 63 -10.76 -1.67 -25.69
N GLY A 64 -12.02 -1.28 -25.88
CA GLY A 64 -13.19 -2.02 -25.40
C GLY A 64 -13.86 -1.40 -24.18
N ALA A 65 -14.65 -2.23 -23.46
CA ALA A 65 -15.36 -1.80 -22.27
C ALA A 65 -14.40 -1.52 -21.09
N PRO A 66 -14.77 -0.65 -20.13
CA PRO A 66 -13.95 -0.38 -18.96
C PRO A 66 -13.55 -1.64 -18.18
N ILE A 67 -12.34 -1.64 -17.62
CA ILE A 67 -11.82 -2.74 -16.80
C ILE A 67 -11.76 -2.31 -15.33
N SER A 68 -12.36 -3.08 -14.44
CA SER A 68 -12.18 -2.94 -12.99
C SER A 68 -11.04 -3.83 -12.49
N VAL A 69 -10.20 -3.28 -11.60
CA VAL A 69 -9.09 -4.02 -10.97
C VAL A 69 -9.06 -3.70 -9.47
N PHE A 70 -9.11 -4.74 -8.64
CA PHE A 70 -8.90 -4.65 -7.18
C PHE A 70 -7.60 -5.40 -6.80
N GLU A 71 -7.22 -5.33 -5.53
CA GLU A 71 -5.89 -5.70 -5.01
C GLU A 71 -4.76 -4.76 -5.46
N SER A 72 -4.15 -4.08 -4.48
CA SER A 72 -3.13 -3.06 -4.78
C SER A 72 -1.93 -3.58 -5.60
N GLY A 73 -1.54 -4.84 -5.42
CA GLY A 73 -0.47 -5.44 -6.23
C GLY A 73 -0.88 -5.69 -7.69
N ALA A 74 -2.10 -6.14 -7.93
CA ALA A 74 -2.63 -6.34 -9.28
C ALA A 74 -2.81 -5.00 -10.01
N ILE A 75 -3.30 -3.98 -9.29
CA ILE A 75 -3.42 -2.62 -9.83
C ILE A 75 -2.04 -2.07 -10.24
N LEU A 76 -1.01 -2.24 -9.41
CA LEU A 76 0.35 -1.80 -9.74
C LEU A 76 0.90 -2.48 -10.99
N LEU A 77 0.72 -3.81 -11.11
CA LEU A 77 1.10 -4.56 -12.30
C LEU A 77 0.37 -4.06 -13.55
N TYR A 78 -0.96 -3.88 -13.45
CA TYR A 78 -1.80 -3.38 -14.52
C TYR A 78 -1.36 -2.00 -15.01
N LEU A 79 -1.17 -1.04 -14.10
CA LEU A 79 -0.76 0.32 -14.44
C LEU A 79 0.66 0.36 -15.00
N ALA A 80 1.57 -0.48 -14.50
CA ALA A 80 2.93 -0.58 -15.01
C ALA A 80 2.94 -1.15 -16.44
N GLU A 81 2.11 -2.15 -16.71
CA GLU A 81 1.95 -2.71 -18.06
C GLU A 81 1.29 -1.72 -19.03
N LYS A 82 0.23 -1.03 -18.60
CA LYS A 82 -0.44 0.01 -19.40
C LYS A 82 0.50 1.14 -19.81
N THR A 83 1.42 1.53 -18.93
CA THR A 83 2.30 2.69 -19.14
C THR A 83 3.68 2.33 -19.67
N GLY A 84 4.10 1.07 -19.54
CA GLY A 84 5.48 0.64 -19.79
C GLY A 84 6.49 1.21 -18.78
N GLN A 85 6.03 1.70 -17.62
CA GLN A 85 6.85 2.38 -16.61
C GLN A 85 6.92 1.58 -15.29
N LEU A 86 7.98 1.81 -14.51
CA LEU A 86 8.19 1.26 -13.16
C LEU A 86 8.19 -0.27 -13.05
N ILE A 87 8.40 -0.97 -14.17
CA ILE A 87 8.71 -2.39 -14.20
C ILE A 87 9.68 -2.66 -15.36
N PRO A 88 10.80 -3.38 -15.16
CA PRO A 88 11.68 -3.74 -16.27
C PRO A 88 10.95 -4.60 -17.31
N SER A 89 11.35 -4.46 -18.57
CA SER A 89 10.78 -5.21 -19.70
C SER A 89 11.49 -6.55 -19.95
N ASP A 90 12.74 -6.69 -19.52
CA ASP A 90 13.45 -7.96 -19.60
C ASP A 90 12.90 -8.95 -18.55
N VAL A 91 12.94 -10.23 -18.90
CA VAL A 91 12.36 -11.30 -18.06
C VAL A 91 12.97 -11.30 -16.66
N ARG A 92 14.29 -11.08 -16.52
CA ARG A 92 14.96 -11.18 -15.22
C ARG A 92 14.55 -10.02 -14.32
N GLY A 93 14.65 -8.79 -14.79
CA GLY A 93 14.25 -7.60 -14.06
C GLY A 93 12.75 -7.60 -13.72
N ARG A 94 11.90 -8.03 -14.67
CA ARG A 94 10.45 -8.11 -14.46
C ARG A 94 10.11 -9.07 -13.31
N TYR A 95 10.69 -10.26 -13.30
CA TYR A 95 10.43 -11.24 -12.23
C TYR A 95 11.09 -10.83 -10.91
N GLU A 96 12.22 -10.11 -10.93
CA GLU A 96 12.82 -9.56 -9.73
C GLU A 96 11.88 -8.53 -9.06
N ALA A 97 11.35 -7.56 -9.82
CA ALA A 97 10.36 -6.61 -9.32
C ALA A 97 9.07 -7.31 -8.86
N THR A 98 8.58 -8.28 -9.64
CA THR A 98 7.37 -9.04 -9.30
C THR A 98 7.53 -9.83 -8.01
N GLN A 99 8.67 -10.47 -7.79
CA GLN A 99 8.94 -11.23 -6.57
C GLN A 99 8.88 -10.33 -5.33
N TRP A 100 9.47 -9.14 -5.39
CA TRP A 100 9.44 -8.19 -4.27
C TRP A 100 8.08 -7.57 -4.06
N LEU A 101 7.30 -7.35 -5.13
CA LEU A 101 5.90 -6.99 -5.03
C LEU A 101 5.09 -8.08 -4.29
N MET A 102 5.25 -9.34 -4.66
CA MET A 102 4.55 -10.45 -3.99
C MET A 102 5.01 -10.62 -2.54
N TRP A 103 6.30 -10.45 -2.25
CA TRP A 103 6.82 -10.40 -0.89
C TRP A 103 6.18 -9.28 -0.07
N GLN A 104 5.98 -8.10 -0.66
CA GLN A 104 5.28 -7.00 -0.01
C GLN A 104 3.83 -7.37 0.29
N MET A 105 3.12 -7.93 -0.69
CA MET A 105 1.69 -8.27 -0.59
C MET A 105 1.42 -9.43 0.39
N GLY A 106 2.31 -10.42 0.46
CA GLY A 106 2.17 -11.59 1.34
C GLY A 106 2.86 -11.47 2.70
N GLY A 107 3.84 -10.57 2.85
CA GLY A 107 4.66 -10.43 4.05
C GLY A 107 4.57 -9.03 4.66
N LEU A 108 5.28 -8.07 4.06
CA LEU A 108 5.47 -6.73 4.65
C LEU A 108 4.15 -6.03 5.01
N GLY A 109 3.21 -5.95 4.07
CA GLY A 109 1.93 -5.28 4.28
C GLY A 109 1.09 -5.95 5.37
N PRO A 110 0.72 -7.24 5.22
CA PRO A 110 -0.08 -7.96 6.20
C PRO A 110 0.52 -7.95 7.61
N MET A 111 1.82 -8.24 7.77
CA MET A 111 2.44 -8.32 9.09
C MET A 111 2.51 -6.95 9.78
N THR A 112 2.78 -5.88 9.04
CA THR A 112 2.75 -4.51 9.58
C THR A 112 1.32 -4.11 9.97
N GLY A 113 0.32 -4.53 9.20
CA GLY A 113 -1.09 -4.36 9.55
C GLY A 113 -1.46 -5.04 10.87
N GLN A 114 -1.01 -6.28 11.09
CA GLN A 114 -1.24 -6.99 12.35
C GLN A 114 -0.50 -6.33 13.51
N ALA A 115 0.77 -5.96 13.35
CA ALA A 115 1.54 -5.26 14.37
C ALA A 115 0.85 -3.95 14.79
N GLY A 116 0.37 -3.17 13.82
CA GLY A 116 -0.40 -1.96 14.06
C GLY A 116 -1.73 -2.24 14.78
N HIS A 117 -2.46 -3.29 14.38
CA HIS A 117 -3.73 -3.67 15.00
C HIS A 117 -3.57 -4.00 16.49
N PHE A 118 -2.71 -4.97 16.83
CA PHE A 118 -2.54 -5.40 18.21
C PHE A 118 -1.91 -4.32 19.11
N SER A 119 -1.04 -3.46 18.55
CA SER A 119 -0.43 -2.37 19.31
C SER A 119 -1.37 -1.19 19.56
N GLN A 120 -2.21 -0.81 18.59
CA GLN A 120 -2.96 0.46 18.65
C GLN A 120 -4.48 0.28 18.78
N TYR A 121 -5.07 -0.69 18.10
CA TYR A 121 -6.52 -0.74 17.88
C TYR A 121 -7.24 -1.86 18.62
N ALA A 122 -6.56 -2.97 18.91
CA ALA A 122 -7.16 -4.08 19.64
C ALA A 122 -7.69 -3.59 21.01
N PRO A 123 -8.93 -3.97 21.38
CA PRO A 123 -9.56 -3.51 22.62
C PRO A 123 -8.83 -4.04 23.86
N GLU A 124 -8.21 -5.21 23.75
CA GLU A 124 -7.37 -5.81 24.77
C GLU A 124 -5.92 -5.86 24.29
N LYS A 125 -4.98 -5.59 25.20
CA LYS A 125 -3.54 -5.75 24.93
C LYS A 125 -3.17 -7.20 25.15
N ILE A 126 -2.69 -7.84 24.09
CA ILE A 126 -2.22 -9.23 24.10
C ILE A 126 -0.70 -9.21 23.91
N PRO A 127 0.12 -9.28 24.98
CA PRO A 127 1.57 -9.09 24.90
C PRO A 127 2.24 -10.01 23.87
N TYR A 128 1.86 -11.30 23.85
CA TYR A 128 2.37 -12.27 22.89
C TYR A 128 2.11 -11.87 21.43
N ALA A 129 0.90 -11.39 21.11
CA ALA A 129 0.57 -10.97 19.75
C ALA A 129 1.36 -9.72 19.34
N ILE A 130 1.44 -8.73 20.25
CA ILE A 130 2.22 -7.51 20.02
C ILE A 130 3.69 -7.88 19.76
N GLU A 131 4.29 -8.71 20.59
CA GLU A 131 5.68 -9.15 20.44
C GLU A 131 5.89 -9.92 19.15
N ARG A 132 5.05 -10.92 18.86
CA ARG A 132 5.14 -11.75 17.66
C ARG A 132 5.14 -10.91 16.38
N TYR A 133 4.16 -10.02 16.22
CA TYR A 133 4.03 -9.24 14.99
C TYR A 133 5.06 -8.11 14.92
N THR A 134 5.45 -7.51 16.04
CA THR A 134 6.53 -6.51 16.05
C THR A 134 7.87 -7.15 15.65
N ASN A 135 8.18 -8.34 16.18
CA ASN A 135 9.40 -9.05 15.82
C ASN A 135 9.41 -9.50 14.35
N GLU A 136 8.27 -9.89 13.80
CA GLU A 136 8.17 -10.22 12.36
C GLU A 136 8.37 -8.98 11.48
N VAL A 137 7.81 -7.82 11.85
CA VAL A 137 8.05 -6.55 11.13
C VAL A 137 9.54 -6.18 11.18
N ARG A 138 10.19 -6.29 12.34
CA ARG A 138 11.65 -6.08 12.48
C ARG A 138 12.45 -7.00 11.56
N ARG A 139 12.09 -8.29 11.51
CA ARG A 139 12.72 -9.27 10.61
C ARG A 139 12.56 -8.85 9.14
N LEU A 140 11.38 -8.40 8.74
CA LEU A 140 11.07 -7.96 7.38
C LEU A 140 11.85 -6.69 6.98
N TYR A 141 11.99 -5.72 7.88
CA TYR A 141 12.88 -4.58 7.64
C TYR A 141 14.36 -5.00 7.55
N GLY A 142 14.80 -5.96 8.36
CA GLY A 142 16.14 -6.56 8.24
C GLY A 142 16.36 -7.29 6.90
N VAL A 143 15.32 -7.90 6.32
CA VAL A 143 15.38 -8.45 4.95
C VAL A 143 15.57 -7.34 3.93
N MET A 144 14.84 -6.23 4.05
CA MET A 144 15.01 -5.07 3.17
C MET A 144 16.42 -4.48 3.29
N ASP A 145 16.93 -4.28 4.51
CA ASP A 145 18.26 -3.71 4.72
C ASP A 145 19.36 -4.54 4.04
N LYS A 146 19.36 -5.85 4.27
CA LYS A 146 20.30 -6.78 3.62
C LYS A 146 20.16 -6.75 2.10
N ARG A 147 18.92 -6.73 1.61
CA ARG A 147 18.64 -6.65 0.18
C ARG A 147 19.19 -5.36 -0.43
N LEU A 148 19.10 -4.25 0.30
CA LEU A 148 19.46 -2.90 -0.16
C LEU A 148 20.95 -2.57 0.05
N ALA A 149 21.76 -3.51 0.55
CA ALA A 149 23.18 -3.29 0.82
C ALA A 149 24.00 -2.98 -0.46
N ASP A 150 23.66 -3.63 -1.58
CA ASP A 150 24.42 -3.58 -2.84
C ASP A 150 23.63 -2.92 -4.00
N ARG A 151 22.46 -2.37 -3.71
CA ARG A 151 21.53 -1.86 -4.73
C ARG A 151 20.74 -0.66 -4.22
N PRO A 152 20.37 0.28 -5.10
CA PRO A 152 19.65 1.47 -4.66
C PRO A 152 18.18 1.17 -4.33
N TYR A 153 17.55 0.20 -5.01
CA TYR A 153 16.14 -0.17 -4.88
C TYR A 153 15.94 -1.69 -4.80
N LEU A 154 14.74 -2.14 -4.40
CA LEU A 154 14.46 -3.56 -4.13
C LEU A 154 14.71 -4.47 -5.34
N ALA A 155 14.43 -3.96 -6.55
CA ALA A 155 14.62 -4.66 -7.82
C ALA A 155 15.81 -4.12 -8.63
N GLY A 156 16.80 -3.51 -7.97
CA GLY A 156 17.91 -2.83 -8.64
C GLY A 156 17.54 -1.40 -9.01
N GLU A 157 16.56 -1.21 -9.89
CA GLU A 157 15.99 0.10 -10.25
C GLU A 157 14.68 0.38 -9.51
N TYR A 158 14.29 1.65 -9.43
CA TYR A 158 13.03 2.06 -8.78
C TYR A 158 11.84 1.48 -9.54
N SER A 159 10.99 0.73 -8.85
CA SER A 159 9.93 -0.05 -9.47
C SER A 159 8.66 -0.08 -8.63
N ILE A 160 7.63 -0.73 -9.13
CA ILE A 160 6.41 -1.02 -8.38
C ILE A 160 6.65 -1.77 -7.06
N ALA A 161 7.77 -2.51 -6.92
CA ALA A 161 8.13 -3.15 -5.65
C ALA A 161 8.41 -2.11 -4.56
N ASP A 162 9.07 -1.00 -4.93
CA ASP A 162 9.40 0.10 -4.03
C ASP A 162 8.16 0.93 -3.72
N VAL A 163 7.37 1.27 -4.75
CA VAL A 163 6.06 1.96 -4.61
C VAL A 163 5.15 1.19 -3.66
N ALA A 164 5.10 -0.14 -3.78
CA ALA A 164 4.29 -0.99 -2.92
C ALA A 164 4.77 -1.03 -1.47
N SER A 165 6.09 -1.03 -1.26
CA SER A 165 6.70 -1.24 0.04
C SER A 165 6.76 0.05 0.86
N PHE A 166 7.07 1.18 0.23
CA PHE A 166 7.35 2.44 0.90
C PHE A 166 6.26 2.90 1.89
N PRO A 167 4.96 2.92 1.53
CA PRO A 167 3.91 3.36 2.44
C PRO A 167 3.84 2.57 3.76
N TRP A 168 4.27 1.30 3.76
CA TRP A 168 4.28 0.41 4.93
C TRP A 168 5.56 0.54 5.79
N THR A 169 6.55 1.30 5.32
CA THR A 169 7.84 1.48 6.01
C THR A 169 7.95 2.84 6.71
N MET A 170 7.09 3.81 6.37
CA MET A 170 7.20 5.20 6.85
C MET A 170 7.13 5.36 8.37
N LEU A 171 6.54 4.40 9.09
CA LEU A 171 6.37 4.43 10.54
C LEU A 171 7.23 3.38 11.24
N TYR A 172 8.39 3.01 10.67
CA TYR A 172 9.26 1.96 11.19
C TYR A 172 9.64 2.17 12.67
N GLU A 173 9.83 3.41 13.11
CA GLU A 173 10.16 3.76 14.50
C GLU A 173 9.08 3.30 15.49
N ARG A 174 7.81 3.28 15.07
CA ARG A 174 6.69 2.79 15.91
C ARG A 174 6.78 1.31 16.24
N PHE A 175 7.56 0.55 15.47
CA PHE A 175 7.83 -0.87 15.70
C PHE A 175 9.19 -1.08 16.39
N GLY A 176 9.73 -0.01 16.99
CA GLY A 176 10.95 -0.04 17.78
C GLY A 176 12.16 -0.46 16.95
N VAL A 177 12.28 0.11 15.76
CA VAL A 177 13.44 -0.01 14.88
C VAL A 177 14.12 1.34 14.80
N SER A 178 15.41 1.37 15.10
CA SER A 178 16.22 2.58 14.94
C SER A 178 16.74 2.71 13.50
N ALA A 179 16.89 3.96 13.04
CA ALA A 179 17.52 4.25 11.75
C ALA A 179 18.97 3.73 11.69
N ASP A 180 19.67 3.72 12.83
CA ASP A 180 21.07 3.30 12.92
C ASP A 180 21.26 1.78 12.80
N GLU A 181 20.21 1.01 13.12
CA GLU A 181 20.25 -0.47 13.07
C GLU A 181 20.15 -0.99 11.62
N LEU A 182 19.51 -0.22 10.74
CA LEU A 182 19.19 -0.62 9.36
C LEU A 182 19.55 0.53 8.38
N PRO A 183 20.84 0.81 8.16
CA PRO A 183 21.28 1.98 7.41
C PRO A 183 20.89 1.95 5.92
N ASN A 184 20.88 0.77 5.28
CA ASN A 184 20.52 0.63 3.87
C ASN A 184 19.02 0.80 3.66
N PHE A 185 18.22 0.29 4.60
CA PHE A 185 16.79 0.51 4.66
C PHE A 185 16.47 1.99 4.86
N LYS A 186 17.14 2.68 5.80
CA LYS A 186 16.95 4.11 6.02
C LYS A 186 17.31 4.93 4.79
N ARG A 187 18.46 4.65 4.17
CA ARG A 187 18.89 5.29 2.91
C ARG A 187 17.83 5.15 1.82
N TRP A 188 17.27 3.95 1.66
CA TRP A 188 16.20 3.70 0.69
C TRP A 188 14.92 4.47 1.02
N ILE A 189 14.48 4.52 2.29
CA ILE A 189 13.32 5.33 2.71
C ILE A 189 13.52 6.79 2.29
N ASP A 190 14.70 7.34 2.56
CA ASP A 190 14.99 8.74 2.26
C ASP A 190 15.01 9.01 0.75
N ALA A 191 15.60 8.09 -0.02
CA ALA A 191 15.62 8.17 -1.48
C ALA A 191 14.21 8.14 -2.08
N VAL A 192 13.34 7.23 -1.63
CA VAL A 192 11.96 7.15 -2.10
C VAL A 192 11.14 8.37 -1.64
N ARG A 193 11.30 8.80 -0.38
CA ARG A 193 10.61 9.98 0.16
C ARG A 193 10.96 11.27 -0.57
N ALA A 194 12.19 11.41 -1.06
CA ALA A 194 12.63 12.59 -1.79
C ALA A 194 11.97 12.77 -3.17
N ARG A 195 11.26 11.76 -3.68
CA ARG A 195 10.63 11.81 -5.00
C ARG A 195 9.40 12.75 -4.99
N PRO A 196 9.29 13.71 -5.92
CA PRO A 196 8.14 14.63 -5.96
C PRO A 196 6.79 13.93 -6.14
N ALA A 197 6.74 12.86 -6.93
CA ALA A 197 5.53 12.07 -7.14
C ALA A 197 5.08 11.35 -5.86
N VAL A 198 6.03 10.90 -5.04
CA VAL A 198 5.72 10.31 -3.72
C VAL A 198 5.08 11.36 -2.81
N ALA A 199 5.62 12.57 -2.76
CA ALA A 199 5.03 13.66 -1.97
C ALA A 199 3.58 13.99 -2.41
N ARG A 200 3.33 14.10 -3.73
CA ARG A 200 1.98 14.33 -4.27
C ARG A 200 1.05 13.15 -3.98
N GLY A 201 1.52 11.92 -4.18
CA GLY A 201 0.72 10.71 -3.93
C GLY A 201 0.33 10.54 -2.47
N LEU A 202 1.20 10.93 -1.53
CA LEU A 202 0.88 10.95 -0.10
C LEU A 202 -0.10 12.09 0.28
N ALA A 203 -0.08 13.20 -0.44
CA ALA A 203 -0.97 14.34 -0.22
C ALA A 203 -2.37 14.13 -0.83
N ALA A 204 -2.54 13.17 -1.73
CA ALA A 204 -3.82 12.82 -2.33
C ALA A 204 -4.85 12.45 -1.25
N GLY A 205 -6.01 13.13 -1.25
CA GLY A 205 -7.06 12.91 -0.25
C GLY A 205 -6.65 13.30 1.18
N SER A 206 -5.66 14.18 1.36
CA SER A 206 -5.23 14.64 2.70
C SER A 206 -6.35 15.30 3.49
N GLU A 207 -7.29 15.97 2.81
CA GLU A 207 -8.50 16.55 3.36
C GLU A 207 -9.50 15.52 3.89
N LEU A 208 -9.43 14.27 3.42
CA LEU A 208 -10.27 13.16 3.89
C LEU A 208 -9.79 12.63 5.25
N ARG A 209 -8.57 12.99 5.66
CA ARG A 209 -7.95 12.51 6.90
C ARG A 209 -8.03 13.60 7.96
N ASN A 210 -8.47 13.22 9.17
CA ASN A 210 -8.29 14.04 10.37
C ASN A 210 -7.25 13.36 11.29
N PRO A 211 -5.96 13.73 11.22
CA PRO A 211 -4.90 13.08 11.99
C PRO A 211 -5.04 13.25 13.50
N SER A 212 -5.73 14.31 13.95
CA SER A 212 -5.94 14.62 15.37
C SER A 212 -7.12 13.88 15.99
N GLN A 213 -7.94 13.19 15.20
CA GLN A 213 -9.11 12.49 15.69
C GLN A 213 -8.80 11.00 15.84
N SER A 214 -8.86 10.50 17.07
CA SER A 214 -8.90 9.06 17.30
C SER A 214 -10.10 8.45 16.59
N LEU A 215 -9.99 7.20 16.12
CA LEU A 215 -11.13 6.48 15.55
C LEU A 215 -12.31 6.51 16.53
N ASP A 216 -13.45 7.04 16.07
CA ASP A 216 -14.69 6.97 16.84
C ASP A 216 -15.24 5.55 16.87
N ASP A 217 -16.23 5.31 17.73
CA ASP A 217 -16.77 3.96 17.95
C ASP A 217 -17.48 3.41 16.72
N GLU A 218 -18.03 4.27 15.87
CA GLU A 218 -18.59 3.86 14.58
C GLU A 218 -17.50 3.35 13.63
N ALA A 219 -16.39 4.08 13.51
CA ALA A 219 -15.25 3.66 12.70
C ALA A 219 -14.65 2.35 13.21
N LYS A 220 -14.50 2.19 14.53
CA LYS A 220 -14.05 0.92 15.13
C LYS A 220 -15.00 -0.24 14.79
N ARG A 221 -16.31 -0.02 14.81
CA ARG A 221 -17.31 -1.04 14.41
C ARG A 221 -17.10 -1.49 12.97
N TRP A 222 -17.00 -0.55 12.04
CA TRP A 222 -16.81 -0.88 10.62
C TRP A 222 -15.45 -1.50 10.30
N LEU A 223 -14.39 -1.06 10.97
CA LEU A 223 -13.02 -1.51 10.70
C LEU A 223 -12.67 -2.83 11.39
N PHE A 224 -13.19 -3.06 12.61
CA PHE A 224 -12.73 -4.15 13.48
C PHE A 224 -13.84 -5.04 14.03
N ALA A 225 -15.10 -4.59 14.04
CA ALA A 225 -16.19 -5.30 14.70
C ALA A 225 -17.38 -5.54 13.76
N LYS A 226 -17.27 -6.58 12.93
CA LYS A 226 -18.41 -7.34 12.40
C LYS A 226 -18.06 -8.82 12.20
N LYS A 227 -18.99 -9.70 12.57
CA LYS A 227 -19.10 -11.03 11.95
C LYS A 227 -19.29 -10.80 10.44
N PRO A 228 -18.62 -11.55 9.55
CA PRO A 228 -18.79 -11.35 8.12
C PRO A 228 -20.28 -11.42 7.76
N GLN A 229 -20.79 -10.38 7.10
CA GLN A 229 -22.06 -10.48 6.38
C GLN A 229 -21.72 -11.27 5.11
N ALA A 230 -22.07 -12.55 5.16
CA ALA A 230 -22.03 -13.44 4.00
C ALA A 230 -23.10 -13.04 2.98
#